data_AF-A0A701UHP1-F1
#
_entry.id   AF-A0A701UHP1-F1
#
_cell.length_a   1.000
_cell.length_b   1.000
_cell.length_c   1.000
_cell.angle_alpha   90.00
_cell.angle_beta   90.00
_cell.angle_gamma   90.00
#
_symmetry.space_group_name_H-M   'P 1'
#
loop_
_entity.id
_entity.type
_entity.pdbx_description
1 polymer ?
#
loop_
_entity_poly.entity_id
_entity_poly.type
_entity_poly.pdbx_seq_one_letter_code
_entity_poly.pdbx_strand_id
1 'polypeptide(L)'
;MAEWKNNPLIVAVISGSAVLTTALFIVFTYVIPVYQKEDSNKISELQSKIDSKNELIKQITQDSNKTSAEKDSDLQTLGNFKNAEISKLKNELTTKNSELNDLQKFMQFQKLGALYQKGSYLPIGYDAIDIGASRDSIFKYYGAPRVILDQKYGYISIKYGYGGIDRIVYYLKDKKGNISNKGDVVSHIAVFKENEITIDEEKKKFLKNLSLKDFLINNLGYIEPCKNDYYSWHFPDKDVTVYYDNSEGNNYLIYDGSYAPADFDEECQFIHIK
;
A
#
# COMPACT_ATOMS: atom_id res chain seq x y z
N MET A 1 -112.88 17.73 -70.01
CA MET A 1 -111.86 17.56 -68.97
C MET A 1 -111.54 16.08 -68.90
N ALA A 2 -110.36 15.65 -69.38
CA ALA A 2 -109.99 14.24 -69.34
C ALA A 2 -109.80 13.81 -67.87
N GLU A 3 -110.49 12.75 -67.46
CA GLU A 3 -110.37 12.18 -66.11
C GLU A 3 -108.95 11.66 -65.90
N TRP A 4 -108.13 12.43 -65.21
CA TRP A 4 -106.73 12.12 -64.90
C TRP A 4 -106.55 10.77 -64.17
N LYS A 5 -107.62 10.25 -63.57
CA LYS A 5 -107.69 8.95 -62.85
C LYS A 5 -107.51 7.73 -63.75
N ASN A 6 -107.74 7.84 -65.07
CA ASN A 6 -107.58 6.74 -66.03
C ASN A 6 -106.30 6.86 -66.88
N ASN A 7 -105.42 7.83 -66.59
CA ASN A 7 -104.15 7.97 -67.31
C ASN A 7 -103.10 7.02 -66.70
N PRO A 8 -102.63 5.99 -67.44
CA PRO A 8 -101.73 4.96 -66.90
C PRO A 8 -100.43 5.55 -66.34
N LEU A 9 -99.93 6.64 -66.94
CA LEU A 9 -98.72 7.33 -66.49
C LEU A 9 -98.94 8.04 -65.15
N ILE A 10 -100.10 8.67 -64.95
CA ILE A 10 -100.41 9.40 -63.71
C ILE A 10 -100.65 8.41 -62.57
N VAL A 11 -101.38 7.32 -62.83
CA VAL A 11 -101.59 6.25 -61.85
C VAL A 11 -100.27 5.59 -61.45
N ALA A 12 -99.40 5.29 -62.42
CA ALA A 12 -98.08 4.73 -62.16
C ALA A 12 -97.17 5.69 -61.35
N VAL A 13 -97.24 7.00 -61.60
CA VAL A 13 -96.50 8.01 -60.82
C VAL A 13 -97.04 8.11 -59.39
N ILE A 14 -98.36 8.04 -59.18
CA ILE A 14 -98.98 8.09 -57.85
C ILE A 14 -98.71 6.81 -57.06
N SER A 15 -98.82 5.63 -57.69
CA SER A 15 -98.49 4.36 -57.02
C SER A 15 -97.00 4.24 -56.75
N GLY A 16 -96.14 4.65 -57.69
CA GLY A 16 -94.70 4.67 -57.53
C GLY A 16 -94.27 5.62 -56.41
N SER A 17 -94.87 6.81 -56.32
CA SER A 17 -94.58 7.77 -55.24
C SER A 17 -95.13 7.32 -53.88
N ALA A 18 -96.28 6.64 -53.82
CA ALA A 18 -96.82 6.09 -52.57
C ALA A 18 -95.94 4.93 -52.04
N VAL A 19 -95.47 4.04 -52.90
CA VAL A 19 -94.53 2.97 -52.51
C VAL A 19 -93.18 3.53 -52.12
N LEU A 20 -92.66 4.53 -52.86
CA LEU A 20 -91.39 5.17 -52.53
C LEU A 20 -91.45 5.91 -51.19
N THR A 21 -92.52 6.66 -50.93
CA THR A 21 -92.69 7.43 -49.68
C THR A 21 -92.86 6.52 -48.46
N THR A 22 -93.64 5.44 -48.59
CA THR A 22 -93.79 4.46 -47.50
C THR A 22 -92.52 3.66 -47.24
N ALA A 23 -91.80 3.24 -48.28
CA ALA A 23 -90.51 2.59 -48.14
C ALA A 23 -89.47 3.52 -47.50
N LEU A 24 -89.39 4.78 -47.94
CA LEU A 24 -88.50 5.78 -47.34
C LEU A 24 -88.89 6.06 -45.88
N PHE A 25 -90.18 6.14 -45.55
CA PHE A 25 -90.63 6.29 -44.16
C PHE A 25 -90.18 5.12 -43.28
N ILE A 26 -90.37 3.87 -43.71
CA ILE A 26 -89.92 2.70 -42.95
C ILE A 26 -88.39 2.71 -42.78
N VAL A 27 -87.65 3.03 -43.84
CA VAL A 27 -86.18 3.10 -43.80
C VAL A 27 -85.69 4.18 -42.84
N PHE A 28 -86.22 5.40 -42.94
CA PHE A 28 -85.79 6.53 -42.11
C PHE A 28 -86.30 6.45 -40.66
N THR A 29 -87.49 5.92 -40.42
CA THR A 29 -88.10 5.89 -39.08
C THR A 29 -87.72 4.65 -38.28
N TYR A 30 -87.45 3.51 -38.92
CA TYR A 30 -87.19 2.26 -38.21
C TYR A 30 -85.83 1.64 -38.52
N VAL A 31 -85.45 1.54 -39.79
CA VAL A 31 -84.22 0.83 -40.17
C VAL A 31 -82.97 1.60 -39.77
N ILE A 32 -82.84 2.86 -40.18
CA ILE A 32 -81.67 3.70 -39.88
C ILE A 32 -81.45 3.87 -38.36
N PRO A 33 -82.48 4.17 -37.54
CA PRO A 33 -82.29 4.33 -36.09
C PRO A 33 -81.87 3.04 -35.38
N VAL A 34 -82.32 1.87 -35.85
CA VAL A 34 -81.91 0.57 -35.29
C VAL A 34 -80.42 0.34 -35.55
N TYR A 35 -79.94 0.53 -36.79
CA TYR A 35 -78.52 0.42 -37.11
C TYR A 35 -77.67 1.45 -36.35
N GLN A 36 -78.13 2.70 -36.25
CA GLN A 36 -77.44 3.73 -35.46
C GLN A 36 -77.32 3.36 -33.97
N LYS A 37 -78.34 2.72 -33.40
CA LYS A 37 -78.32 2.26 -32.01
C LYS A 37 -77.42 1.05 -31.82
N GLU A 38 -77.42 0.11 -32.76
CA GLU A 38 -76.50 -1.03 -32.75
C GLU A 38 -75.04 -0.57 -32.84
N ASP A 39 -74.73 0.36 -33.75
CA ASP A 39 -73.40 0.93 -33.90
C ASP A 39 -73.00 1.74 -32.66
N SER A 40 -73.90 2.53 -32.09
CA SER A 40 -73.65 3.25 -30.82
C SER A 40 -73.33 2.30 -29.67
N ASN A 41 -74.06 1.19 -29.55
CA ASN A 41 -73.78 0.17 -28.53
C ASN A 41 -72.42 -0.49 -28.75
N LYS A 42 -72.07 -0.85 -30.00
CA LYS A 42 -70.75 -1.41 -30.34
C LYS A 42 -69.63 -0.40 -30.05
N ILE A 43 -69.83 0.87 -30.40
CA ILE A 43 -68.87 1.95 -30.09
C ILE A 43 -68.70 2.09 -28.58
N SER A 44 -69.78 2.08 -27.80
CA SER A 44 -69.72 2.17 -26.34
C SER A 44 -69.00 0.97 -25.71
N GLU A 45 -69.27 -0.25 -26.19
CA GLU A 45 -68.60 -1.46 -25.73
C GLU A 45 -67.10 -1.44 -26.07
N LEU A 46 -66.74 -1.00 -27.28
CA LEU A 46 -65.35 -0.82 -27.69
C LEU A 46 -64.64 0.25 -26.86
N GLN A 47 -65.30 1.36 -26.57
CA GLN A 47 -64.76 2.42 -25.71
C GLN A 47 -64.47 1.89 -24.30
N SER A 48 -65.42 1.15 -23.71
CA SER A 48 -65.24 0.51 -22.40
C SER A 48 -64.07 -0.49 -22.39
N LYS A 49 -63.91 -1.28 -23.46
CA LYS A 49 -62.77 -2.20 -23.63
C LYS A 49 -61.45 -1.43 -23.79
N ILE A 50 -61.44 -0.30 -24.49
CA ILE A 50 -60.27 0.56 -24.63
C ILE A 50 -59.89 1.16 -23.28
N ASP A 51 -60.85 1.70 -22.54
CA ASP A 51 -60.61 2.31 -21.23
C ASP A 51 -60.08 1.29 -20.21
N SER A 52 -60.67 0.08 -20.18
CA SER A 52 -60.17 -1.02 -19.36
C SER A 52 -58.74 -1.43 -19.71
N LYS A 53 -58.41 -1.53 -21.01
CA LYS A 53 -57.05 -1.84 -21.45
C LYS A 53 -56.05 -0.73 -21.12
N ASN A 54 -56.46 0.53 -21.25
CA ASN A 54 -55.63 1.67 -20.89
C ASN A 54 -55.31 1.68 -19.38
N GLU A 55 -56.27 1.31 -18.55
CA GLU A 55 -56.05 1.23 -17.11
C GLU A 55 -55.11 0.07 -16.73
N LEU A 56 -55.24 -1.09 -17.38
CA LEU A 56 -54.27 -2.19 -17.24
C LEU A 56 -52.86 -1.78 -17.67
N ILE A 57 -52.73 -1.05 -18.79
CA ILE A 57 -51.42 -0.55 -19.26
C ILE A 57 -50.81 0.39 -18.22
N LYS A 58 -51.59 1.29 -17.61
CA LYS A 58 -51.10 2.17 -16.54
C LYS A 58 -50.61 1.38 -15.34
N GLN A 59 -51.38 0.38 -14.88
CA GLN A 59 -50.98 -0.47 -13.76
C GLN A 59 -49.69 -1.22 -14.05
N ILE A 60 -49.60 -1.89 -15.21
CA ILE A 60 -48.38 -2.60 -15.64
C ILE A 60 -47.18 -1.64 -15.71
N THR A 61 -47.38 -0.43 -16.21
CA THR A 61 -46.31 0.57 -16.30
C THR A 61 -45.85 1.04 -14.92
N GLN A 62 -46.78 1.28 -14.00
CA GLN A 62 -46.46 1.66 -12.62
C GLN A 62 -45.73 0.55 -11.87
N ASP A 63 -46.22 -0.70 -11.97
CA ASP A 63 -45.61 -1.87 -11.33
C ASP A 63 -44.21 -2.15 -11.90
N SER A 64 -44.04 -1.99 -13.22
CA SER A 64 -42.74 -2.10 -13.88
C SER A 64 -41.76 -1.03 -13.40
N ASN A 65 -42.20 0.24 -13.32
CA ASN A 65 -41.37 1.34 -12.85
C ASN A 65 -40.96 1.16 -11.38
N LYS A 66 -41.90 0.73 -10.52
CA LYS A 66 -41.64 0.43 -9.11
C LYS A 66 -40.61 -0.70 -8.95
N THR A 67 -40.79 -1.80 -9.69
CA THR A 67 -39.87 -2.94 -9.66
C THR A 67 -38.47 -2.55 -10.14
N SER A 68 -38.37 -1.69 -11.17
CA SER A 68 -37.07 -1.19 -11.64
C SER A 68 -36.38 -0.35 -10.57
N ALA A 69 -37.10 0.57 -9.92
CA ALA A 69 -36.56 1.42 -8.87
C ALA A 69 -36.09 0.61 -7.63
N GLU A 70 -36.85 -0.42 -7.25
CA GLU A 70 -36.45 -1.34 -6.17
C GLU A 70 -35.16 -2.09 -6.51
N LYS A 71 -35.05 -2.63 -7.74
CA LYS A 71 -33.83 -3.31 -8.19
C LYS A 71 -32.62 -2.38 -8.23
N ASP A 72 -32.78 -1.15 -8.70
CA ASP A 72 -31.70 -0.16 -8.73
C ASP A 72 -31.24 0.22 -7.31
N SER A 73 -32.20 0.37 -6.38
CA SER A 73 -31.92 0.59 -4.96
C SER A 73 -31.15 -0.59 -4.35
N ASP A 74 -31.57 -1.82 -4.59
CA ASP A 74 -30.90 -3.02 -4.09
C ASP A 74 -29.48 -3.15 -4.66
N LEU A 75 -29.29 -2.86 -5.94
CA LEU A 75 -27.98 -2.82 -6.61
C LEU A 75 -27.06 -1.75 -6.00
N GLN A 76 -27.58 -0.55 -5.71
CA GLN A 76 -26.82 0.49 -5.02
C GLN A 76 -26.45 0.07 -3.60
N THR A 77 -27.38 -0.53 -2.87
CA THR A 77 -27.15 -0.99 -1.49
C THR A 77 -26.09 -2.10 -1.45
N LEU A 78 -26.16 -3.06 -2.36
CA LEU A 78 -25.16 -4.11 -2.53
C LEU A 78 -23.80 -3.54 -2.96
N GLY A 79 -23.79 -2.57 -3.86
CA GLY A 79 -22.58 -1.86 -4.28
C GLY A 79 -21.90 -1.15 -3.11
N ASN A 80 -22.68 -0.43 -2.29
CA ASN A 80 -22.21 0.25 -1.10
C ASN A 80 -21.67 -0.75 -0.06
N PHE A 81 -22.37 -1.86 0.17
CA PHE A 81 -21.92 -2.93 1.06
C PHE A 81 -20.59 -3.54 0.58
N LYS A 82 -20.48 -3.90 -0.71
CA LYS A 82 -19.23 -4.43 -1.29
C LYS A 82 -18.08 -3.45 -1.17
N ASN A 83 -18.33 -2.17 -1.46
CA ASN A 83 -17.31 -1.13 -1.36
C ASN A 83 -16.85 -0.90 0.09
N ALA A 84 -17.78 -0.96 1.05
CA ALA A 84 -17.46 -0.91 2.47
C ALA A 84 -16.59 -2.10 2.89
N GLU A 85 -16.96 -3.33 2.48
CA GLU A 85 -16.19 -4.54 2.80
C GLU A 85 -14.80 -4.53 2.13
N ILE A 86 -14.70 -4.11 0.86
CA ILE A 86 -13.41 -3.93 0.17
C ILE A 86 -12.54 -2.90 0.90
N SER A 87 -13.13 -1.78 1.35
CA SER A 87 -12.40 -0.74 2.08
C SER A 87 -11.90 -1.27 3.42
N LYS A 88 -12.73 -2.05 4.13
CA LYS A 88 -12.35 -2.73 5.37
C LYS A 88 -11.20 -3.71 5.16
N LEU A 89 -11.29 -4.59 4.16
CA LEU A 89 -10.24 -5.55 3.83
C LEU A 89 -8.92 -4.86 3.42
N LYS A 90 -9.00 -3.73 2.69
CA LYS A 90 -7.82 -2.92 2.36
C LYS A 90 -7.16 -2.35 3.61
N ASN A 91 -7.94 -1.83 4.56
CA ASN A 91 -7.42 -1.33 5.83
C ASN A 91 -6.81 -2.45 6.67
N GLU A 92 -7.45 -3.62 6.74
CA GLU A 92 -6.89 -4.79 7.43
C GLU A 92 -5.55 -5.22 6.81
N LEU A 93 -5.46 -5.25 5.47
CA LEU A 93 -4.23 -5.59 4.76
C LEU A 93 -3.11 -4.57 5.02
N THR A 94 -3.41 -3.28 5.03
CA THR A 94 -2.40 -2.24 5.32
C THR A 94 -1.93 -2.33 6.77
N THR A 95 -2.84 -2.54 7.73
CA THR A 95 -2.49 -2.79 9.14
C THR A 95 -1.61 -4.03 9.29
N LYS A 96 -1.99 -5.16 8.67
CA LYS A 96 -1.21 -6.41 8.75
C LYS A 96 0.16 -6.31 8.09
N ASN A 97 0.28 -5.57 6.99
CA ASN A 97 1.59 -5.29 6.39
C ASN A 97 2.47 -4.43 7.30
N SER A 98 1.89 -3.46 8.02
CA SER A 98 2.62 -2.68 9.02
C SER A 98 3.12 -3.57 10.16
N GLU A 99 2.24 -4.40 10.75
CA GLU A 99 2.61 -5.35 11.81
C GLU A 99 3.73 -6.30 11.36
N LEU A 100 3.65 -6.82 10.12
CA LEU A 100 4.68 -7.70 9.56
C LEU A 100 6.02 -6.97 9.42
N ASN A 101 6.03 -5.73 8.95
CA ASN A 101 7.24 -4.93 8.82
C ASN A 101 7.88 -4.64 10.18
N ASP A 102 7.07 -4.32 11.19
CA ASP A 102 7.56 -4.06 12.55
C ASP A 102 8.14 -5.34 13.19
N LEU A 103 7.48 -6.49 12.99
CA LEU A 103 8.01 -7.78 13.44
C LEU A 103 9.32 -8.14 12.74
N GLN A 104 9.43 -7.87 11.43
CA GLN A 104 10.67 -8.08 10.68
C GLN A 104 11.82 -7.21 11.21
N LYS A 105 11.56 -5.93 11.50
CA LYS A 105 12.55 -5.03 12.13
C LYS A 105 12.97 -5.53 13.51
N PHE A 106 12.01 -5.98 14.33
CA PHE A 106 12.29 -6.54 15.65
C PHE A 106 13.16 -7.80 15.57
N MET A 107 12.82 -8.74 14.69
CA MET A 107 13.62 -9.95 14.47
C MET A 107 15.03 -9.61 13.98
N GLN A 108 15.15 -8.59 13.11
CA GLN A 108 16.45 -8.13 12.62
C GLN A 108 17.31 -7.57 13.76
N PHE A 109 16.71 -6.71 14.59
CA PHE A 109 17.34 -6.17 15.77
C PHE A 109 17.77 -7.27 16.74
N GLN A 110 16.96 -8.31 16.95
CA GLN A 110 17.31 -9.43 17.83
C GLN A 110 18.49 -10.25 17.30
N LYS A 111 18.59 -10.47 15.98
CA LYS A 111 19.71 -11.20 15.38
C LYS A 111 21.04 -10.47 15.60
N LEU A 112 21.06 -9.14 15.42
CA LEU A 112 22.24 -8.32 15.66
C LEU A 112 22.49 -8.12 17.16
N GLY A 113 21.44 -7.83 17.94
CA GLY A 113 21.49 -7.60 19.39
C GLY A 113 21.93 -8.83 20.19
N ALA A 114 21.67 -10.05 19.72
CA ALA A 114 22.21 -11.26 20.34
C ALA A 114 23.75 -11.31 20.34
N LEU A 115 24.40 -10.51 19.49
CA LEU A 115 25.85 -10.42 19.40
C LEU A 115 26.44 -9.40 20.37
N TYR A 116 25.62 -8.56 21.00
CA TYR A 116 26.07 -7.44 21.84
C TYR A 116 25.49 -7.56 23.24
N GLN A 117 26.30 -7.23 24.23
CA GLN A 117 25.76 -6.88 25.54
C GLN A 117 25.19 -5.46 25.47
N LYS A 118 24.05 -5.22 26.14
CA LYS A 118 23.41 -3.89 26.16
C LYS A 118 24.41 -2.83 26.65
N GLY A 119 24.57 -1.75 25.88
CA GLY A 119 25.52 -0.67 26.16
C GLY A 119 26.95 -0.93 25.64
N SER A 120 27.23 -2.11 25.09
CA SER A 120 28.54 -2.40 24.48
C SER A 120 28.60 -1.94 23.03
N TYR A 121 29.68 -1.27 22.65
CA TYR A 121 29.95 -0.83 21.28
C TYR A 121 30.65 -1.89 20.41
N LEU A 122 31.10 -3.00 21.01
CA LEU A 122 31.66 -4.15 20.30
C LEU A 122 30.83 -5.40 20.57
N PRO A 123 30.81 -6.36 19.61
CA PRO A 123 30.23 -7.68 19.86
C PRO A 123 30.89 -8.40 21.04
N ILE A 124 30.14 -9.29 21.67
CA ILE A 124 30.59 -10.14 22.77
C ILE A 124 31.85 -10.89 22.34
N GLY A 125 32.90 -10.80 23.15
CA GLY A 125 34.19 -11.43 22.91
C GLY A 125 35.16 -10.57 22.09
N TYR A 126 34.79 -9.35 21.69
CA TYR A 126 35.66 -8.41 20.99
C TYR A 126 36.11 -7.22 21.83
N ASP A 127 35.63 -7.13 23.06
CA ASP A 127 35.94 -6.13 24.08
C ASP A 127 37.30 -6.34 24.78
N ALA A 128 37.98 -7.47 24.53
CA ALA A 128 39.29 -7.75 25.12
C ALA A 128 40.47 -7.00 24.48
N ILE A 129 40.27 -6.44 23.29
CA ILE A 129 41.26 -5.64 22.57
C ILE A 129 40.71 -4.23 22.42
N ASP A 130 41.22 -3.33 23.25
CA ASP A 130 40.90 -1.91 23.21
C ASP A 130 41.87 -1.11 22.32
N ILE A 131 41.52 0.15 22.11
CA ILE A 131 42.40 1.14 21.48
C ILE A 131 43.68 1.29 22.33
N GLY A 132 44.82 1.47 21.67
CA GLY A 132 46.15 1.45 22.29
C GLY A 132 46.73 0.04 22.53
N ALA A 133 45.96 -1.04 22.32
CA ALA A 133 46.49 -2.40 22.41
C ALA A 133 47.57 -2.65 21.35
N SER A 134 48.57 -3.46 21.68
CA SER A 134 49.62 -3.81 20.73
C SER A 134 49.11 -4.78 19.66
N ARG A 135 49.75 -4.74 18.48
CA ARG A 135 49.55 -5.75 17.43
C ARG A 135 49.61 -7.18 17.97
N ASP A 136 50.56 -7.50 18.83
CA ASP A 136 50.77 -8.85 19.37
C ASP A 136 49.59 -9.32 20.25
N SER A 137 48.94 -8.40 20.97
CA SER A 137 47.76 -8.73 21.78
C SER A 137 46.60 -9.25 20.92
N ILE A 138 46.40 -8.69 19.73
CA ILE A 138 45.37 -9.13 18.77
C ILE A 138 45.63 -10.58 18.34
N PHE A 139 46.88 -10.89 17.98
CA PHE A 139 47.27 -12.25 17.59
C PHE A 139 47.14 -13.25 18.74
N LYS A 140 47.55 -12.84 19.95
CA LYS A 140 47.48 -13.68 21.13
C LYS A 140 46.03 -14.03 21.49
N TYR A 141 45.12 -13.08 21.35
CA TYR A 141 43.73 -13.25 21.76
C TYR A 141 42.88 -13.96 20.70
N TYR A 142 42.91 -13.52 19.43
CA TYR A 142 42.05 -14.09 18.39
C TYR A 142 42.65 -15.28 17.66
N GLY A 143 43.98 -15.34 17.56
CA GLY A 143 44.70 -16.43 16.88
C GLY A 143 44.43 -16.57 15.38
N ALA A 144 45.29 -17.33 14.70
CA ALA A 144 44.98 -17.84 13.37
C ALA A 144 43.95 -18.99 13.48
N PRO A 145 43.00 -19.16 12.53
CA PRO A 145 42.91 -18.51 11.22
C PRO A 145 41.97 -17.29 11.17
N ARG A 146 41.43 -16.83 12.31
CA ARG A 146 40.44 -15.73 12.34
C ARG A 146 41.05 -14.38 11.98
N VAL A 147 42.34 -14.22 12.30
CA VAL A 147 43.13 -13.03 12.00
C VAL A 147 43.56 -13.04 10.54
N ILE A 148 43.08 -12.07 9.77
CA ILE A 148 43.48 -11.79 8.39
C ILE A 148 44.37 -10.55 8.40
N LEU A 149 45.62 -10.75 8.01
CA LEU A 149 46.63 -9.71 7.90
C LEU A 149 46.55 -9.01 6.55
N ASP A 150 46.44 -7.69 6.57
CA ASP A 150 46.75 -6.87 5.41
C ASP A 150 48.04 -6.07 5.67
N GLN A 151 49.17 -6.68 5.29
CA GLN A 151 50.49 -6.09 5.47
C GLN A 151 50.68 -4.79 4.66
N LYS A 152 49.84 -4.54 3.64
CA LYS A 152 49.96 -3.36 2.77
C LYS A 152 49.26 -2.13 3.37
N TYR A 153 48.20 -2.33 4.16
CA TYR A 153 47.33 -1.24 4.62
C TYR A 153 47.32 -1.04 6.14
N GLY A 154 48.15 -1.77 6.90
CA GLY A 154 48.36 -1.50 8.32
C GLY A 154 47.14 -1.79 9.20
N TYR A 155 46.30 -2.74 8.81
CA TYR A 155 45.16 -3.16 9.62
C TYR A 155 45.10 -4.68 9.77
N ILE A 156 44.41 -5.12 10.81
CA ILE A 156 44.10 -6.52 11.08
C ILE A 156 42.59 -6.69 11.03
N SER A 157 42.12 -7.60 10.19
CA SER A 157 40.70 -7.94 10.07
C SER A 157 40.42 -9.26 10.79
N ILE A 158 39.39 -9.29 11.62
CA ILE A 158 38.86 -10.51 12.23
C ILE A 158 37.54 -10.84 11.54
N LYS A 159 37.51 -11.97 10.83
CA LYS A 159 36.28 -12.44 10.18
C LYS A 159 35.25 -12.86 11.23
N TYR A 160 34.02 -12.36 11.08
CA TYR A 160 32.89 -12.68 11.96
C TYR A 160 31.83 -13.48 11.19
N GLY A 161 31.23 -12.88 10.15
CA GLY A 161 30.32 -13.53 9.19
C GLY A 161 29.00 -14.03 9.77
N TYR A 162 28.50 -13.42 10.85
CA TYR A 162 27.26 -13.83 11.52
C TYR A 162 26.45 -12.63 12.03
N GLY A 163 25.13 -12.80 12.13
CA GLY A 163 24.18 -11.83 12.69
C GLY A 163 24.16 -10.46 12.02
N GLY A 164 24.67 -10.36 10.79
CA GLY A 164 24.71 -9.10 10.03
C GLY A 164 26.04 -8.36 10.10
N ILE A 165 27.04 -8.90 10.82
CA ILE A 165 28.41 -8.35 10.88
C ILE A 165 29.37 -9.22 10.04
N ASP A 166 30.07 -8.60 9.10
CA ASP A 166 31.08 -9.26 8.26
C ASP A 166 32.36 -9.49 9.03
N ARG A 167 32.94 -8.39 9.51
CA ARG A 167 34.28 -8.35 10.08
C ARG A 167 34.46 -7.16 11.00
N ILE A 168 35.42 -7.31 11.91
CA ILE A 168 35.90 -6.26 12.79
C ILE A 168 37.34 -5.97 12.40
N VAL A 169 37.65 -4.71 12.12
CA VAL A 169 38.96 -4.28 11.62
C VAL A 169 39.64 -3.39 12.64
N TYR A 170 40.84 -3.78 13.03
CA TYR A 170 41.72 -3.03 13.92
C TYR A 170 42.77 -2.32 13.09
N TYR A 171 42.68 -0.98 13.03
CA TYR A 171 43.65 -0.17 12.31
C TYR A 171 44.83 0.17 13.21
N LEU A 172 46.04 0.00 12.69
CA LEU A 172 47.27 0.09 13.47
C LEU A 172 48.10 1.30 13.05
N LYS A 173 48.59 2.05 14.03
CA LYS A 173 49.52 3.18 13.82
C LYS A 173 50.57 3.20 14.93
N ASP A 174 51.75 3.73 14.61
CA ASP A 174 52.74 4.09 15.60
C ASP A 174 52.38 5.44 16.27
N LYS A 175 53.14 5.83 17.31
CA LYS A 175 52.96 7.11 18.02
C LYS A 175 53.14 8.36 17.15
N LYS A 176 53.69 8.20 15.94
CA LYS A 176 53.93 9.26 14.95
C LYS A 176 52.92 9.20 13.80
N GLY A 177 51.92 8.32 13.87
CA GLY A 177 50.89 8.12 12.85
C GLY A 177 51.29 7.26 11.65
N ASN A 178 52.48 6.65 11.65
CA ASN A 178 52.98 5.81 10.57
C ASN A 178 52.68 4.34 10.81
N ILE A 179 52.62 3.55 9.73
CA ILE A 179 52.52 2.09 9.82
C ILE A 179 53.94 1.54 9.91
N SER A 180 54.36 1.13 11.10
CA SER A 180 55.67 0.53 11.34
C SER A 180 55.45 -0.81 12.01
N ASN A 181 55.56 -1.92 11.25
CA ASN A 181 55.21 -3.27 11.72
C ASN A 181 55.73 -3.68 13.13
N LYS A 182 56.71 -2.96 13.68
CA LYS A 182 57.12 -2.98 15.09
C LYS A 182 56.62 -1.77 15.88
N GLY A 183 55.86 -2.02 16.94
CA GLY A 183 55.45 -0.98 17.89
C GLY A 183 54.13 -0.28 17.55
N ASP A 184 53.45 -0.68 16.48
CA ASP A 184 52.11 -0.18 16.20
C ASP A 184 51.11 -0.64 17.28
N VAL A 185 50.20 0.28 17.59
CA VAL A 185 49.07 0.07 18.48
C VAL A 185 47.77 0.25 17.72
N VAL A 186 46.67 -0.30 18.25
CA VAL A 186 45.32 -0.05 17.74
C VAL A 186 45.02 1.43 17.85
N SER A 187 44.76 2.07 16.71
CA SER A 187 44.33 3.47 16.64
C SER A 187 42.81 3.60 16.67
N HIS A 188 42.12 2.77 15.91
CA HIS A 188 40.66 2.75 15.88
C HIS A 188 40.19 1.38 15.41
N ILE A 189 38.93 1.08 15.70
CA ILE A 189 38.28 -0.17 15.39
C ILE A 189 37.08 0.14 14.49
N ALA A 190 36.92 -0.61 13.42
CA ALA A 190 35.77 -0.52 12.53
C ALA A 190 34.99 -1.81 12.55
N VAL A 191 33.67 -1.72 12.64
CA VAL A 191 32.77 -2.86 12.58
C VAL A 191 31.96 -2.78 11.30
N PHE A 192 32.13 -3.76 10.42
CA PHE A 192 31.50 -3.78 9.10
C PHE A 192 30.29 -4.71 9.08
N LYS A 193 29.21 -4.20 8.48
CA LYS A 193 28.03 -4.98 8.12
C LYS A 193 28.36 -5.98 7.00
N GLU A 194 27.66 -7.11 6.98
CA GLU A 194 27.74 -8.07 5.87
C GLU A 194 27.34 -7.44 4.54
N ASN A 195 28.19 -7.65 3.52
CA ASN A 195 27.94 -7.21 2.14
C ASN A 195 27.27 -8.33 1.32
N GLU A 196 26.43 -7.93 0.36
CA GLU A 196 25.46 -8.78 -0.37
C GLU A 196 26.04 -9.91 -1.26
N ILE A 197 27.37 -10.07 -1.34
CA ILE A 197 28.03 -10.64 -2.52
C ILE A 197 27.85 -12.17 -2.66
N THR A 198 27.45 -12.89 -1.60
CA THR A 198 27.30 -14.37 -1.64
C THR A 198 26.14 -14.89 -0.78
N ILE A 199 24.94 -14.34 -0.94
CA ILE A 199 23.87 -14.50 0.04
C ILE A 199 22.53 -14.88 -0.62
N ASP A 200 21.75 -15.75 0.02
CA ASP A 200 20.37 -16.09 -0.39
C ASP A 200 19.42 -14.88 -0.31
N GLU A 201 18.29 -14.92 -1.03
CA GLU A 201 17.36 -13.77 -1.11
C GLU A 201 16.79 -13.35 0.27
N GLU A 202 16.62 -14.30 1.21
CA GLU A 202 16.11 -13.99 2.54
C GLU A 202 17.14 -13.18 3.34
N LYS A 203 18.39 -13.62 3.33
CA LYS A 203 19.48 -12.96 4.03
C LYS A 203 19.87 -11.65 3.34
N LYS A 204 19.72 -11.52 2.01
CA LYS A 204 19.82 -10.24 1.30
C LYS A 204 18.74 -9.26 1.75
N LYS A 205 17.49 -9.70 1.84
CA LYS A 205 16.38 -8.87 2.34
C LYS A 205 16.60 -8.47 3.81
N PHE A 206 17.13 -9.37 4.63
CA PHE A 206 17.53 -9.08 6.00
C PHE A 206 18.59 -7.98 6.05
N LEU A 207 19.69 -8.10 5.29
CA LEU A 207 20.77 -7.11 5.29
C LEU A 207 20.31 -5.76 4.75
N LYS A 208 19.50 -5.72 3.69
CA LYS A 208 18.96 -4.48 3.15
C LYS A 208 18.14 -3.70 4.17
N ASN A 209 17.40 -4.40 5.03
CA ASN A 209 16.53 -3.79 6.03
C ASN A 209 17.23 -3.54 7.38
N LEU A 210 18.39 -4.16 7.63
CA LEU A 210 19.17 -3.97 8.85
C LEU A 210 19.80 -2.57 8.88
N SER A 211 19.26 -1.72 9.75
CA SER A 211 19.79 -0.37 10.02
C SER A 211 20.79 -0.42 11.17
N LEU A 212 22.09 -0.23 10.87
CA LEU A 212 23.12 -0.11 11.91
C LEU A 212 22.86 1.11 12.80
N LYS A 213 22.39 2.22 12.21
CA LYS A 213 21.96 3.40 12.96
C LYS A 213 20.95 3.05 14.04
N ASP A 214 19.80 2.50 13.65
CA ASP A 214 18.72 2.21 14.59
C ASP A 214 19.17 1.18 15.64
N PHE A 215 20.04 0.25 15.25
CA PHE A 215 20.67 -0.66 16.20
C PHE A 215 21.52 0.07 17.25
N LEU A 216 22.45 0.93 16.83
CA LEU A 216 23.32 1.68 17.73
C LEU A 216 22.52 2.58 18.68
N ILE A 217 21.48 3.25 18.18
CA ILE A 217 20.58 4.07 18.99
C ILE A 217 19.93 3.24 20.10
N ASN A 218 19.37 2.07 19.74
CA ASN A 218 18.68 1.21 20.69
C ASN A 218 19.65 0.52 21.68
N ASN A 219 20.87 0.21 21.24
CA ASN A 219 21.85 -0.50 22.04
C ASN A 219 22.66 0.42 22.97
N LEU A 220 23.09 1.58 22.48
CA LEU A 220 23.97 2.53 23.17
C LEU A 220 23.19 3.68 23.84
N GLY A 221 21.98 3.98 23.36
CA GLY A 221 21.13 5.03 23.93
C GLY A 221 21.39 6.40 23.31
N TYR A 222 21.51 7.42 24.16
CA TYR A 222 21.54 8.84 23.77
C TYR A 222 22.63 9.12 22.74
N ILE A 223 22.26 9.86 21.70
CA ILE A 223 23.10 10.20 20.56
C ILE A 223 23.39 11.69 20.63
N GLU A 224 24.63 12.06 20.37
CA GLU A 224 24.97 13.44 20.10
C GLU A 224 24.98 13.63 18.58
N PRO A 225 23.91 14.21 18.00
CA PRO A 225 23.88 14.46 16.57
C PRO A 225 24.95 15.49 16.25
N CYS A 226 25.86 15.11 15.37
CA CYS A 226 26.72 16.08 14.74
C CYS A 226 25.97 16.80 13.62
N LYS A 227 26.67 17.70 12.93
CA LYS A 227 26.23 18.27 11.66
C LYS A 227 25.97 17.18 10.60
N ASN A 228 24.99 17.41 9.72
CA ASN A 228 24.63 16.54 8.59
C ASN A 228 24.11 15.14 9.00
N ASP A 229 24.67 14.08 8.39
CA ASP A 229 24.27 12.67 8.50
C ASP A 229 25.18 11.88 9.49
N TYR A 230 25.92 12.57 10.35
CA TYR A 230 26.89 11.97 11.26
C TYR A 230 26.37 11.90 12.69
N TYR A 231 26.71 10.79 13.37
CA TYR A 231 26.24 10.49 14.72
C TYR A 231 27.41 10.02 15.59
N SER A 232 27.44 10.49 16.84
CA SER A 232 28.46 10.08 17.81
C SER A 232 27.86 9.66 19.15
N TRP A 233 28.50 8.69 19.80
CA TRP A 233 28.21 8.25 21.17
C TRP A 233 29.48 8.33 21.99
N HIS A 234 29.49 9.20 22.99
CA HIS A 234 30.61 9.41 23.91
C HIS A 234 30.46 8.48 25.13
N PHE A 235 31.53 7.77 25.49
CA PHE A 235 31.62 6.92 26.67
C PHE A 235 32.67 7.48 27.64
N PRO A 236 32.30 8.41 28.54
CA PRO A 236 33.26 9.14 29.38
C PRO A 236 34.11 8.23 30.26
N ASP A 237 33.52 7.14 30.77
CA ASP A 237 34.20 6.18 31.64
C ASP A 237 35.32 5.40 30.93
N LYS A 238 35.32 5.39 29.59
CA LYS A 238 36.27 4.64 28.76
C LYS A 238 37.12 5.51 27.84
N ASP A 239 36.88 6.81 27.81
CA ASP A 239 37.52 7.75 26.86
C ASP A 239 37.36 7.32 25.39
N VAL A 240 36.20 6.73 25.05
CA VAL A 240 35.92 6.17 23.71
C VAL A 240 34.71 6.86 23.10
N THR A 241 34.79 7.11 21.79
CA THR A 241 33.67 7.55 20.96
C THR A 241 33.35 6.52 19.90
N VAL A 242 32.06 6.23 19.75
CA VAL A 242 31.53 5.51 18.60
C VAL A 242 31.02 6.53 17.60
N TYR A 243 31.39 6.38 16.33
CA TYR A 243 30.99 7.25 15.24
C TYR A 243 30.33 6.46 14.13
N TYR A 244 29.27 7.04 13.58
CA TYR A 244 28.50 6.46 12.50
C TYR A 244 28.16 7.51 11.45
N ASP A 245 28.49 7.20 10.20
CA ASP A 245 28.10 7.96 9.02
C ASP A 245 26.88 7.30 8.36
N ASN A 246 25.75 8.01 8.37
CA ASN A 246 24.51 7.53 7.77
C ASN A 246 24.51 7.55 6.24
N SER A 247 25.47 8.24 5.59
CA SER A 247 25.65 8.25 4.13
C SER A 247 26.31 6.96 3.63
N GLU A 248 27.28 6.40 4.37
CA GLU A 248 27.93 5.12 4.05
C GLU A 248 27.12 3.93 4.56
N GLY A 249 26.55 4.02 5.77
CA GLY A 249 25.57 3.09 6.34
C GLY A 249 26.00 1.63 6.57
N ASN A 250 27.23 1.28 6.21
CA ASN A 250 27.72 -0.11 6.18
C ASN A 250 28.70 -0.44 7.32
N ASN A 251 29.14 0.55 8.08
CA ASN A 251 30.06 0.37 9.19
C ASN A 251 29.83 1.43 10.27
N TYR A 252 30.45 1.21 11.42
CA TYR A 252 30.66 2.23 12.43
C TYR A 252 32.09 2.11 12.97
N LEU A 253 32.60 3.22 13.49
CA LEU A 253 33.99 3.38 13.92
C LEU A 253 34.03 3.63 15.42
N ILE A 254 35.09 3.16 16.07
CA ILE A 254 35.34 3.30 17.50
C ILE A 254 36.76 3.83 17.64
N TYR A 255 36.91 4.97 18.33
CA TYR A 255 38.19 5.62 18.52
C TYR A 255 38.25 6.31 19.89
N ASP A 256 39.43 6.73 20.31
CA ASP A 256 39.64 7.53 21.52
C ASP A 256 40.16 8.93 21.12
N GLY A 257 40.18 9.87 22.07
CA GLY A 257 40.65 11.24 21.80
C GLY A 257 42.12 11.34 21.34
N SER A 258 42.93 10.29 21.54
CA SER A 258 44.34 10.25 21.15
C SER A 258 44.57 9.75 19.73
N TYR A 259 43.62 9.01 19.15
CA TYR A 259 43.81 8.28 17.89
C TYR A 259 42.68 8.50 16.87
N ALA A 260 41.92 9.59 16.99
CA ALA A 260 40.91 10.00 16.00
C ALA A 260 41.50 10.03 14.56
N PRO A 261 40.83 9.41 13.57
CA PRO A 261 41.33 9.43 12.20
C PRO A 261 41.25 10.83 11.57
N ALA A 262 42.23 11.19 10.75
CA ALA A 262 42.39 12.54 10.20
C ALA A 262 41.24 13.00 9.28
N ASP A 263 40.48 12.06 8.71
CA ASP A 263 39.38 12.34 7.77
C ASP A 263 38.02 12.52 8.46
N PHE A 264 37.97 12.58 9.79
CA PHE A 264 36.72 12.78 10.53
C PHE A 264 36.34 14.26 10.57
N ASP A 265 35.05 14.55 10.49
CA ASP A 265 34.52 15.89 10.70
C ASP A 265 34.99 16.41 12.08
N GLU A 266 35.77 17.51 12.09
CA GLU A 266 36.37 18.07 13.30
C GLU A 266 35.31 18.42 14.37
N GLU A 267 34.06 18.71 13.95
CA GLU A 267 32.94 18.97 14.86
C GLU A 267 32.43 17.69 15.56
N CYS A 268 32.69 16.50 14.99
CA CYS A 268 32.36 15.19 15.56
C CYS A 268 33.50 14.52 16.31
N GLN A 269 34.71 15.06 16.19
CA GLN A 269 35.87 14.52 16.89
C GLN A 269 35.74 14.83 18.39
N PHE A 270 36.47 14.07 19.21
CA PHE A 270 36.58 14.30 20.65
C PHE A 270 37.12 15.73 20.90
N ILE A 271 36.22 16.72 21.01
CA ILE A 271 36.63 18.07 21.40
C ILE A 271 36.85 18.00 22.91
N HIS A 272 38.09 17.72 23.32
CA HIS A 272 38.54 18.16 24.62
C HIS A 272 38.43 19.69 24.65
N ILE A 273 37.28 20.21 25.05
CA ILE A 273 37.20 21.56 25.58
C ILE A 273 37.98 21.50 26.90
N LYS A 274 39.27 21.82 26.82
CA LYS A 274 40.06 22.18 28.00
C LYS A 274 39.58 23.53 28.54
#